data_AF-A0A2V5Q638-F1
#
_entry.id   AF-A0A2V5Q638-F1
#
_cell.length_a   1.000
_cell.length_b   1.000
_cell.length_c   1.000
_cell.angle_alpha   90.00
_cell.angle_beta   90.00
_cell.angle_gamma   90.00
#
_symmetry.space_group_name_H-M   'P 1'
#
loop_
_entity.id
_entity.type
_entity.pdbx_description
1 polymer ?
#
loop_
_entity_poly.entity_id
_entity_poly.type
_entity_poly.pdbx_seq_one_letter_code
_entity_poly.pdbx_strand_id
1 'polypeptide(L)'
;RILDWNLSGAEAEYVRAFEIDPNSTPSNYFIAAFYAAIGERDKALTYLRRTAKIDPASLWVSNFACEIYRYFGLIDDAIAAGERALQLDPTFLYGEPLLAALYREMGRFDDAIALYKKSQDLSGRVPFGLAFTYAKMNRRSEAREVLKAACASRVSYTPGDAIAHGHMVLQEHEEAIRELERAYEEHSSSLHFIGIAPEFAPLRSDERFVTIVKKIGLEPDRVFSVTAS
;
A
#
# COMPACT_ATOMS: atom_id res chain seq x y z
N ARG A 1 -13.10 11.97 -7.40
CA ARG A 1 -12.73 13.04 -6.45
C ARG A 1 -11.35 12.81 -5.85
N ILE A 2 -11.10 11.67 -5.20
CA ILE A 2 -9.75 11.32 -4.73
C ILE A 2 -8.78 11.17 -5.93
N LEU A 3 -9.22 10.48 -6.99
CA LEU A 3 -8.51 10.36 -8.27
C LEU A 3 -8.36 11.69 -9.05
N ASP A 4 -9.10 12.72 -8.66
CA ASP A 4 -9.02 14.06 -9.23
C ASP A 4 -8.14 14.98 -8.38
N TRP A 5 -7.41 14.42 -7.41
CA TRP A 5 -6.58 15.14 -6.44
C TRP A 5 -7.36 16.17 -5.59
N ASN A 6 -8.68 16.00 -5.50
CA ASN A 6 -9.57 16.85 -4.70
C ASN A 6 -9.80 16.24 -3.32
N LEU A 7 -8.83 16.46 -2.42
CA LEU A 7 -8.84 15.89 -1.07
C LEU A 7 -9.97 16.44 -0.19
N SER A 8 -10.28 17.75 -0.27
CA SER A 8 -11.38 18.35 0.50
C SER A 8 -12.75 17.82 0.04
N GLY A 9 -12.91 17.66 -1.28
CA GLY A 9 -14.11 17.03 -1.85
C GLY A 9 -14.22 15.55 -1.54
N ALA A 10 -13.10 14.84 -1.34
CA ALA A 10 -13.10 13.45 -0.86
C ALA A 10 -13.50 13.38 0.62
N GLU A 11 -12.92 14.23 1.48
CA GLU A 11 -13.26 14.31 2.90
C GLU A 11 -14.75 14.60 3.11
N ALA A 12 -15.34 15.54 2.36
CA ALA A 12 -16.77 15.85 2.45
C ALA A 12 -17.67 14.63 2.13
N GLU A 13 -17.32 13.83 1.12
CA GLU A 13 -18.08 12.61 0.78
C GLU A 13 -17.89 11.52 1.83
N TYR A 14 -16.70 11.41 2.40
CA TYR A 14 -16.41 10.49 3.50
C TYR A 14 -17.19 10.84 4.77
N VAL A 15 -17.26 12.13 5.13
CA VAL A 15 -18.10 12.62 6.24
C VAL A 15 -19.57 12.30 5.98
N ARG A 16 -20.06 12.56 4.76
CA ARG A 16 -21.44 12.24 4.39
C ARG A 16 -21.73 10.74 4.45
N ALA A 17 -20.82 9.90 3.97
CA ALA A 17 -20.94 8.44 4.03
C ALA A 17 -21.01 7.94 5.48
N PHE A 18 -20.25 8.58 6.39
CA PHE A 18 -20.31 8.30 7.81
C PHE A 18 -21.63 8.75 8.45
N GLU A 19 -22.17 9.91 8.08
CA GLU A 19 -23.48 10.39 8.57
C GLU A 19 -24.63 9.47 8.13
N ILE A 20 -24.55 8.89 6.93
CA ILE A 20 -25.56 7.95 6.40
C ILE A 20 -25.50 6.61 7.14
N ASP A 21 -24.31 6.04 7.30
CA ASP A 21 -24.11 4.80 8.05
C ASP A 21 -22.79 4.82 8.85
N PRO A 22 -22.85 5.22 10.14
CA PRO A 22 -21.69 5.26 11.02
C PRO A 22 -21.05 3.88 11.29
N ASN A 23 -21.80 2.80 11.03
CA ASN A 23 -21.40 1.42 11.25
C ASN A 23 -21.10 0.67 9.94
N SER A 24 -21.01 1.38 8.80
CA SER A 24 -20.52 0.77 7.56
C SER A 24 -19.02 0.47 7.69
N THR A 25 -18.68 -0.82 7.69
CA THR A 25 -17.29 -1.29 7.70
C THR A 25 -16.47 -0.72 6.53
N PRO A 26 -16.94 -0.78 5.25
CA PRO A 26 -16.23 -0.17 4.14
C PRO A 26 -16.05 1.34 4.31
N SER A 27 -17.08 2.07 4.75
CA SER A 27 -16.98 3.54 4.93
C SER A 27 -15.92 3.89 5.96
N ASN A 28 -15.95 3.27 7.15
CA ASN A 28 -14.96 3.51 8.19
C ASN A 28 -13.53 3.16 7.70
N TYR A 29 -13.37 2.09 6.91
CA TYR A 29 -12.06 1.76 6.33
C TYR A 29 -11.57 2.82 5.35
N PHE A 30 -12.39 3.25 4.39
CA PHE A 30 -11.94 4.23 3.40
C PHE A 30 -11.66 5.60 4.02
N ILE A 31 -12.40 5.97 5.08
CA ILE A 31 -12.07 7.14 5.90
C ILE A 31 -10.69 6.97 6.58
N ALA A 32 -10.41 5.80 7.14
CA ALA A 32 -9.11 5.51 7.74
C ALA A 32 -7.97 5.60 6.71
N ALA A 33 -8.16 4.99 5.54
CA ALA A 33 -7.21 5.02 4.43
C ALA A 33 -6.96 6.44 3.91
N PHE A 34 -8.01 7.26 3.79
CA PHE A 34 -7.90 8.67 3.42
C PHE A 34 -7.06 9.46 4.44
N TYR A 35 -7.41 9.36 5.73
CA TYR A 35 -6.64 10.03 6.78
C TYR A 35 -5.20 9.54 6.85
N ALA A 36 -4.95 8.25 6.58
CA ALA A 36 -3.59 7.73 6.49
C ALA A 36 -2.83 8.36 5.34
N ALA A 37 -3.40 8.40 4.13
CA ALA A 37 -2.80 8.98 2.93
C ALA A 37 -2.38 10.45 3.13
N ILE A 38 -3.20 11.24 3.83
CA ILE A 38 -2.90 12.66 4.11
C ILE A 38 -2.06 12.87 5.38
N GLY A 39 -1.59 11.79 6.02
CA GLY A 39 -0.71 11.83 7.19
C GLY A 39 -1.39 12.18 8.52
N GLU A 40 -2.72 12.13 8.58
CA GLU A 40 -3.50 12.31 9.81
C GLU A 40 -3.57 10.98 10.59
N ARG A 41 -2.42 10.54 11.11
CA ARG A 41 -2.22 9.23 11.75
C ARG A 41 -3.26 8.90 12.82
N ASP A 42 -3.54 9.82 13.74
CA ASP A 42 -4.46 9.57 14.86
C ASP A 42 -5.91 9.36 14.40
N LYS A 43 -6.36 10.15 13.41
CA LYS A 43 -7.68 9.97 12.80
C LYS A 43 -7.74 8.63 12.07
N ALA A 44 -6.71 8.31 11.28
CA ALA A 44 -6.62 7.04 10.57
C ALA A 44 -6.75 5.84 11.52
N LEU A 45 -5.97 5.84 12.61
CA LEU A 45 -6.03 4.78 13.63
C LEU A 45 -7.37 4.72 14.35
N THR A 46 -8.03 5.86 14.58
CA THR A 46 -9.35 5.90 15.20
C THR A 46 -10.38 5.17 14.34
N TYR A 47 -10.46 5.50 13.04
CA TYR A 47 -11.41 4.84 12.13
C TYR A 47 -11.03 3.38 11.86
N LEU A 48 -9.74 3.06 11.75
CA LEU A 48 -9.28 1.68 11.56
C LEU A 48 -9.59 0.78 12.77
N ARG A 49 -9.51 1.31 13.99
CA ARG A 49 -9.94 0.57 15.19
C ARG A 49 -11.47 0.39 15.26
N ARG A 50 -12.24 1.29 14.64
CA ARG A 50 -13.71 1.13 14.55
C ARG A 50 -14.07 -0.02 13.62
N THR A 51 -13.43 -0.14 12.47
CA THR A 51 -13.73 -1.24 11.52
C THR A 51 -13.55 -2.61 12.17
N ALA A 52 -12.46 -2.80 12.93
CA ALA A 52 -12.20 -4.04 13.67
C ALA A 52 -13.24 -4.36 14.76
N LYS A 53 -13.95 -3.35 15.29
CA LYS A 53 -15.04 -3.53 16.27
C LYS A 53 -16.38 -3.84 15.60
N ILE A 54 -16.64 -3.22 14.45
CA ILE A 54 -17.89 -3.35 13.70
C ILE A 54 -17.97 -4.74 13.06
N ASP A 55 -16.90 -5.15 12.36
CA ASP A 55 -16.83 -6.42 11.66
C ASP A 55 -15.46 -7.09 11.89
N PRO A 56 -15.30 -7.82 13.00
CA PRO A 56 -14.05 -8.49 13.33
C PRO A 56 -13.71 -9.66 12.38
N ALA A 57 -14.68 -10.14 11.59
CA ALA A 57 -14.51 -11.26 10.67
C ALA A 57 -14.21 -10.81 9.23
N SER A 58 -14.12 -9.49 8.99
CA SER A 58 -13.84 -8.96 7.67
C SER A 58 -12.40 -9.26 7.24
N LEU A 59 -12.24 -10.24 6.35
CA LEU A 59 -10.97 -10.64 5.74
C LEU A 59 -10.28 -9.46 5.04
N TRP A 60 -11.07 -8.73 4.24
CA TRP A 60 -10.60 -7.59 3.45
C TRP A 60 -10.10 -6.47 4.36
N VAL A 61 -10.87 -6.05 5.36
CA VAL A 61 -10.42 -5.02 6.30
C VAL A 61 -9.17 -5.47 7.05
N SER A 62 -9.12 -6.73 7.50
CA SER A 62 -7.96 -7.25 8.23
C SER A 62 -6.69 -7.20 7.36
N ASN A 63 -6.78 -7.61 6.09
CA ASN A 63 -5.66 -7.51 5.16
C ASN A 63 -5.25 -6.06 4.93
N PHE A 64 -6.16 -5.16 4.60
CA PHE A 64 -5.80 -3.76 4.32
C PHE A 64 -5.37 -2.97 5.56
N ALA A 65 -5.89 -3.30 6.75
CA ALA A 65 -5.41 -2.75 8.01
C ALA A 65 -3.93 -3.09 8.25
N CYS A 66 -3.49 -4.30 7.85
CA CYS A 66 -2.08 -4.70 7.91
C CYS A 66 -1.17 -3.67 7.20
N GLU A 67 -1.58 -3.15 6.04
CA GLU A 67 -0.78 -2.18 5.30
C GLU A 67 -0.74 -0.81 5.97
N ILE A 68 -1.88 -0.32 6.47
CA ILE A 68 -1.91 0.97 7.19
C ILE A 68 -1.07 0.88 8.48
N TYR A 69 -1.20 -0.22 9.24
CA TYR A 69 -0.37 -0.44 10.41
C TYR A 69 1.12 -0.52 10.06
N ARG A 70 1.47 -1.20 8.97
CA ARG A 70 2.84 -1.27 8.44
C ARG A 70 3.38 0.12 8.11
N TYR A 71 2.62 0.95 7.39
CA TYR A 71 3.03 2.32 7.06
C TYR A 71 3.26 3.20 8.30
N PHE A 72 2.55 2.93 9.40
CA PHE A 72 2.74 3.64 10.66
C PHE A 72 3.79 2.99 11.60
N GLY A 73 4.49 1.95 11.14
CA GLY A 73 5.47 1.21 11.94
C GLY A 73 4.88 0.40 13.09
N LEU A 74 3.56 0.18 13.10
CA LEU A 74 2.85 -0.61 14.11
C LEU A 74 2.93 -2.10 13.74
N ILE A 75 4.13 -2.66 13.81
CA ILE A 75 4.44 -4.01 13.30
C ILE A 75 3.60 -5.10 13.97
N ASP A 76 3.43 -5.07 15.29
CA ASP A 76 2.64 -6.09 16.01
C ASP A 76 1.16 -6.06 15.59
N ASP A 77 0.58 -4.86 15.47
CA ASP A 77 -0.80 -4.68 14.99
C ASP A 77 -0.94 -5.14 13.52
N ALA A 78 0.07 -4.88 12.69
CA ALA A 78 0.11 -5.30 11.31
C ALA A 78 0.13 -6.84 11.18
N ILE A 79 1.00 -7.52 11.95
CA ILE A 79 1.07 -8.99 11.99
C ILE A 79 -0.29 -9.55 12.42
N ALA A 80 -0.85 -9.05 13.52
CA ALA A 80 -2.13 -9.55 14.04
C ALA A 80 -3.27 -9.39 13.01
N ALA A 81 -3.30 -8.28 12.28
CA ALA A 81 -4.30 -8.03 11.24
C ALA A 81 -4.10 -8.97 10.03
N GLY A 82 -2.87 -9.12 9.54
CA GLY A 82 -2.54 -10.00 8.41
C GLY A 82 -2.78 -11.48 8.71
N GLU A 83 -2.36 -11.96 9.89
CA GLU A 83 -2.55 -13.35 10.32
C GLU A 83 -4.03 -13.68 10.53
N ARG A 84 -4.83 -12.76 11.07
CA ARG A 84 -6.28 -12.96 11.23
C ARG A 84 -6.97 -13.25 9.90
N ALA A 85 -6.62 -12.52 8.83
CA ALA A 85 -7.19 -12.76 7.51
C ALA A 85 -6.92 -14.20 7.03
N LEU A 86 -5.69 -14.69 7.20
CA LEU A 86 -5.32 -16.06 6.79
C LEU A 86 -5.86 -17.14 7.73
N GLN A 87 -6.05 -16.84 9.01
CA GLN A 87 -6.68 -17.76 9.96
C GLN A 87 -8.17 -17.97 9.64
N LEU A 88 -8.87 -16.89 9.29
CA LEU A 88 -10.28 -16.94 8.92
C LEU A 88 -10.49 -17.59 7.55
N ASP A 89 -9.61 -17.30 6.58
CA ASP A 89 -9.60 -17.97 5.28
C ASP A 89 -8.16 -18.07 4.72
N PRO A 90 -7.56 -19.27 4.75
CA PRO A 90 -6.22 -19.49 4.22
C PRO A 90 -6.08 -19.26 2.70
N THR A 91 -7.19 -19.12 1.98
CA THR A 91 -7.23 -18.83 0.54
C THR A 91 -7.44 -17.35 0.23
N PHE A 92 -7.63 -16.51 1.26
CA PHE A 92 -7.74 -15.06 1.13
C PHE A 92 -6.37 -14.41 0.84
N LEU A 93 -5.83 -14.73 -0.33
CA LEU A 93 -4.57 -14.24 -0.87
C LEU A 93 -4.87 -13.52 -2.18
N TYR A 94 -5.56 -12.39 -2.07
CA TYR A 94 -6.01 -11.64 -3.24
C TYR A 94 -4.88 -10.79 -3.81
N GLY A 95 -4.24 -11.26 -4.89
CA GLY A 95 -3.22 -10.51 -5.63
C GLY A 95 -1.93 -10.33 -4.83
N GLU A 96 -1.86 -9.30 -3.99
CA GLU A 96 -0.71 -8.92 -3.15
C GLU A 96 -1.02 -9.17 -1.67
N PRO A 97 -0.59 -10.29 -1.07
CA PRO A 97 -0.77 -10.52 0.36
C PRO A 97 0.03 -9.52 1.20
N LEU A 98 -0.64 -8.70 2.00
CA LEU A 98 0.03 -7.64 2.77
C LEU A 98 0.88 -8.20 3.92
N LEU A 99 0.51 -9.37 4.46
CA LEU A 99 1.34 -10.10 5.42
C LEU A 99 2.68 -10.54 4.80
N ALA A 100 2.72 -10.86 3.51
CA ALA A 100 3.97 -11.20 2.83
C ALA A 100 4.90 -9.98 2.71
N ALA A 101 4.34 -8.79 2.45
CA ALA A 101 5.10 -7.54 2.43
C ALA A 101 5.72 -7.26 3.80
N LEU A 102 4.98 -7.54 4.88
CA LEU A 102 5.45 -7.41 6.26
C LEU A 102 6.56 -8.42 6.60
N TYR A 103 6.39 -9.69 6.24
CA TYR A 103 7.44 -10.71 6.41
C TYR A 103 8.73 -10.34 5.67
N ARG A 104 8.62 -9.79 4.45
CA ARG A 104 9.77 -9.25 3.71
C ARG A 104 10.49 -8.15 4.49
N GLU A 105 9.77 -7.22 5.10
CA GLU A 105 10.39 -6.14 5.91
C GLU A 105 11.09 -6.66 7.17
N MET A 106 10.54 -7.73 7.77
CA MET A 106 11.14 -8.42 8.91
C MET A 106 12.33 -9.32 8.52
N GLY A 107 12.69 -9.41 7.23
CA GLY A 107 13.73 -10.31 6.74
C GLY A 107 13.33 -11.78 6.66
N ARG A 108 12.04 -12.10 6.89
CA ARG A 108 11.47 -13.45 6.73
C ARG A 108 11.15 -13.73 5.26
N PHE A 109 12.20 -13.76 4.44
CA PHE A 109 12.06 -13.82 2.98
C PHE A 109 11.40 -15.10 2.48
N ASP A 110 11.69 -16.26 3.09
CA ASP A 110 11.09 -17.53 2.69
C ASP A 110 9.58 -17.55 2.93
N ASP A 111 9.13 -17.02 4.07
CA ASP A 111 7.71 -16.90 4.40
C ASP A 111 6.99 -15.95 3.44
N ALA A 112 7.61 -14.81 3.11
CA ALA A 112 7.10 -13.87 2.12
C ALA A 112 6.97 -14.54 0.74
N ILE A 113 8.02 -15.22 0.27
CA ILE A 113 8.03 -15.93 -1.02
C ILE A 113 6.94 -17.01 -1.05
N ALA A 114 6.76 -17.77 0.04
CA ALA A 114 5.74 -18.80 0.11
C ALA A 114 4.32 -18.23 -0.05
N LEU A 115 4.01 -17.13 0.64
CA LEU A 115 2.71 -16.46 0.51
C LEU A 115 2.50 -15.86 -0.89
N TYR A 116 3.52 -15.23 -1.47
CA TYR A 116 3.43 -14.69 -2.84
C TYR A 116 3.22 -15.79 -3.87
N LYS A 117 3.95 -16.90 -3.79
CA LYS A 117 3.76 -18.05 -4.69
C LYS A 117 2.37 -18.65 -4.55
N LYS A 118 1.87 -18.81 -3.32
CA LYS A 118 0.50 -19.30 -3.10
C LYS A 118 -0.55 -18.34 -3.69
N SER A 119 -0.36 -17.03 -3.55
CA SER A 119 -1.22 -16.01 -4.20
C SER A 119 -1.18 -16.12 -5.73
N GLN A 120 0.02 -16.33 -6.29
CA GLN A 120 0.21 -16.53 -7.73
C GLN A 120 -0.50 -17.79 -8.22
N ASP A 121 -0.39 -18.91 -7.50
CA ASP A 121 -1.04 -20.17 -7.86
C ASP A 121 -2.57 -20.05 -7.86
N LEU A 122 -3.13 -19.30 -6.90
CA LEU A 122 -4.57 -19.08 -6.77
C LEU A 122 -5.11 -18.10 -7.82
N SER A 123 -4.36 -17.04 -8.14
CA SER A 123 -4.86 -15.94 -8.98
C SER A 123 -4.36 -15.98 -10.43
N GLY A 124 -3.35 -16.79 -10.73
CA GLY A 124 -2.64 -16.80 -12.01
C GLY A 124 -1.81 -15.54 -12.29
N ARG A 125 -1.72 -14.60 -11.33
CA ARG A 125 -1.00 -13.33 -11.48
C ARG A 125 0.31 -13.35 -10.75
N VAL A 126 1.35 -12.79 -11.35
CA VAL A 126 2.67 -12.68 -10.71
C VAL A 126 2.66 -11.47 -9.77
N PRO A 127 2.81 -11.66 -8.45
CA PRO A 127 2.82 -10.54 -7.52
C PRO A 127 4.12 -9.74 -7.62
N PHE A 128 4.01 -8.42 -7.66
CA PHE A 128 5.11 -7.47 -7.56
C PHE A 128 5.94 -7.70 -6.29
N GLY A 129 5.30 -8.06 -5.19
CA GLY A 129 5.98 -8.33 -3.93
C GLY A 129 7.04 -9.44 -4.01
N LEU A 130 6.92 -10.38 -4.95
CA LEU A 130 7.94 -11.40 -5.19
C LEU A 130 9.23 -10.78 -5.77
N ALA A 131 9.10 -9.84 -6.72
CA ALA A 131 10.23 -9.08 -7.24
C ALA A 131 10.91 -8.27 -6.13
N PHE A 132 10.11 -7.63 -5.27
CA PHE A 132 10.63 -6.82 -4.18
C PHE A 132 11.39 -7.66 -3.16
N THR A 133 10.91 -8.87 -2.90
CA THR A 133 11.54 -9.80 -1.98
C THR A 133 12.89 -10.28 -2.54
N TYR A 134 12.96 -10.67 -3.81
CA TYR A 134 14.24 -11.02 -4.43
C TYR A 134 15.23 -9.85 -4.47
N ALA A 135 14.75 -8.62 -4.69
CA ALA A 135 15.61 -7.45 -4.65
C ALA A 135 16.23 -7.24 -3.25
N LYS A 136 15.43 -7.37 -2.19
CA LYS A 136 15.90 -7.30 -0.79
C LYS A 136 16.87 -8.42 -0.41
N MET A 137 16.77 -9.59 -1.06
CA MET A 137 17.74 -10.68 -0.95
C MET A 137 19.01 -10.47 -1.79
N ASN A 138 19.18 -9.32 -2.43
CA ASN A 138 20.26 -9.02 -3.37
C ASN A 138 20.27 -9.90 -4.65
N ARG A 139 19.14 -10.54 -4.97
CA ARG A 139 18.94 -11.38 -6.18
C ARG A 139 18.42 -10.51 -7.32
N ARG A 140 19.23 -9.52 -7.74
CA ARG A 140 18.82 -8.44 -8.66
C ARG A 140 18.30 -8.94 -10.01
N SER A 141 18.95 -9.92 -10.63
CA SER A 141 18.51 -10.45 -11.93
C SER A 141 17.13 -11.09 -11.84
N GLU A 142 16.88 -11.87 -10.80
CA GLU A 142 15.58 -12.53 -10.58
C GLU A 142 14.49 -11.52 -10.25
N ALA A 143 14.81 -10.50 -9.45
CA ALA A 143 13.91 -9.40 -9.17
C ALA A 143 13.47 -8.67 -10.44
N ARG A 144 14.39 -8.40 -11.37
CA ARG A 144 14.05 -7.77 -12.66
C ARG A 144 13.15 -8.65 -13.53
N GLU A 145 13.46 -9.93 -13.64
CA GLU A 145 12.65 -10.86 -14.43
C GLU A 145 11.24 -11.00 -13.86
N VAL A 146 11.11 -11.10 -12.53
CA VAL A 146 9.80 -11.15 -11.88
C VAL A 146 9.06 -9.84 -12.01
N LEU A 147 9.72 -8.68 -11.88
CA LEU A 147 9.10 -7.38 -12.06
C LEU A 147 8.54 -7.23 -13.48
N LYS A 148 9.34 -7.63 -14.49
CA LYS A 148 8.91 -7.66 -15.89
C LYS A 148 7.72 -8.60 -16.10
N ALA A 149 7.73 -9.78 -15.49
CA ALA A 149 6.63 -10.72 -15.56
C ALA A 149 5.36 -10.18 -14.88
N ALA A 150 5.47 -9.51 -13.72
CA ALA A 150 4.37 -8.86 -13.03
C ALA A 150 3.74 -7.76 -13.91
N CYS A 151 4.55 -6.88 -14.50
CA CYS A 151 4.08 -5.87 -15.46
C CYS A 151 3.45 -6.48 -16.73
N ALA A 152 3.94 -7.64 -17.17
CA ALA A 152 3.41 -8.34 -18.34
C ALA A 152 2.13 -9.13 -18.05
N SER A 153 1.82 -9.42 -16.77
CA SER A 153 0.60 -10.11 -16.34
C SER A 153 -0.62 -9.17 -16.49
N ARG A 154 -0.98 -8.91 -17.75
CA ARG A 154 -1.96 -7.90 -18.14
C ARG A 154 -3.36 -8.22 -17.62
N VAL A 155 -3.87 -7.33 -16.78
CA VAL A 155 -5.27 -6.88 -16.83
C VAL A 155 -5.24 -5.35 -16.80
N SER A 156 -6.04 -4.71 -17.66
CA SER A 156 -6.41 -3.27 -17.86
C SER A 156 -5.73 -2.11 -17.10
N TYR A 157 -5.15 -2.30 -15.93
CA TYR A 157 -4.54 -1.28 -15.07
C TYR A 157 -3.39 -1.89 -14.28
N THR A 158 -2.20 -1.29 -14.37
CA THR A 158 -1.03 -1.64 -13.55
C THR A 158 -0.75 -0.47 -12.61
N PRO A 159 -0.82 -0.65 -11.28
CA PRO A 159 -0.53 0.43 -10.33
C PRO A 159 0.90 0.96 -10.54
N GLY A 160 1.05 2.21 -10.94
CA GLY A 160 2.36 2.76 -11.30
C GLY A 160 3.30 2.95 -10.09
N ASP A 161 2.72 3.14 -8.89
CA ASP A 161 3.44 3.10 -7.62
C ASP A 161 4.06 1.72 -7.33
N ALA A 162 3.40 0.62 -7.71
CA ALA A 162 3.96 -0.74 -7.54
C ALA A 162 5.17 -0.96 -8.45
N ILE A 163 5.14 -0.46 -9.68
CA ILE A 163 6.31 -0.49 -10.58
C ILE A 163 7.43 0.40 -10.01
N ALA A 164 7.09 1.61 -9.56
CA ALA A 164 8.05 2.51 -8.94
C ALA A 164 8.71 1.89 -7.70
N HIS A 165 7.95 1.20 -6.85
CA HIS A 165 8.50 0.44 -5.72
C HIS A 165 9.50 -0.61 -6.23
N GLY A 166 9.17 -1.35 -7.30
CA GLY A 166 10.10 -2.31 -7.92
C GLY A 166 11.44 -1.70 -8.30
N HIS A 167 11.43 -0.51 -8.88
CA HIS A 167 12.64 0.24 -9.19
C HIS A 167 13.35 0.76 -7.92
N MET A 168 12.62 1.20 -6.90
CA MET A 168 13.19 1.63 -5.62
C MET A 168 14.02 0.54 -4.94
N VAL A 169 13.48 -0.69 -4.84
CA VAL A 169 14.21 -1.81 -4.21
C VAL A 169 15.40 -2.29 -5.05
N LEU A 170 15.41 -1.99 -6.34
CA LEU A 170 16.55 -2.23 -7.24
C LEU A 170 17.57 -1.07 -7.25
N GLN A 171 17.32 0.01 -6.50
CA GLN A 171 18.13 1.25 -6.47
C GLN A 171 18.12 2.04 -7.79
N GLU A 172 17.03 1.94 -8.54
CA GLU A 172 16.77 2.64 -9.80
C GLU A 172 15.88 3.85 -9.56
N HIS A 173 16.43 4.86 -8.88
CA HIS A 173 15.63 6.02 -8.44
C HIS A 173 15.08 6.83 -9.62
N GLU A 174 15.83 6.92 -10.73
CA GLU A 174 15.42 7.63 -11.94
C GLU A 174 14.21 6.94 -12.61
N GLU A 175 14.24 5.62 -12.73
CA GLU A 175 13.13 4.81 -13.23
C GLU A 175 11.92 4.91 -12.30
N ALA A 176 12.12 4.87 -10.98
CA ALA A 176 11.06 5.00 -10.00
C ALA A 176 10.32 6.34 -10.14
N ILE A 177 11.05 7.45 -10.27
CA ILE A 177 10.45 8.77 -10.47
C ILE A 177 9.68 8.84 -11.78
N ARG A 178 10.22 8.31 -12.88
CA ARG A 178 9.50 8.26 -14.17
C ARG A 178 8.19 7.49 -14.09
N GLU A 179 8.17 6.37 -13.37
CA GLU A 179 6.94 5.60 -13.17
C GLU A 179 5.92 6.33 -12.27
N LEU A 180 6.37 7.08 -11.27
CA LEU A 180 5.50 7.92 -10.45
C LEU A 180 4.91 9.10 -11.27
N GLU A 181 5.70 9.71 -12.16
CA GLU A 181 5.22 10.75 -13.07
C GLU A 181 4.16 10.20 -14.03
N ARG A 182 4.41 9.03 -14.64
CA ARG A 182 3.44 8.33 -15.50
C ARG A 182 2.16 8.02 -14.73
N ALA A 183 2.28 7.48 -13.52
CA ALA A 183 1.15 7.17 -12.65
C ALA A 183 0.31 8.42 -12.33
N TYR A 184 0.96 9.58 -12.19
CA TYR A 184 0.28 10.85 -11.94
C TYR A 184 -0.52 11.29 -13.17
N GLU A 185 0.07 11.21 -14.36
CA GLU A 185 -0.60 11.53 -15.63
C GLU A 185 -1.79 10.61 -15.91
N GLU A 186 -1.70 9.35 -15.48
CA GLU A 186 -2.77 8.35 -15.62
C GLU A 186 -3.85 8.44 -14.53
N HIS A 187 -3.75 9.40 -13.59
CA HIS A 187 -4.65 9.50 -12.44
C HIS A 187 -4.75 8.19 -11.63
N SER A 188 -3.59 7.54 -11.46
CA SER A 188 -3.47 6.26 -10.77
C SER A 188 -3.96 6.34 -9.32
N SER A 189 -4.89 5.46 -8.97
CA SER A 189 -5.54 5.43 -7.65
C SER A 189 -4.61 5.08 -6.50
N SER A 190 -3.43 4.55 -6.80
CA SER A 190 -2.50 4.01 -5.81
C SER A 190 -1.43 5.02 -5.36
N LEU A 191 -1.36 6.19 -5.99
CA LEU A 191 -0.40 7.24 -5.61
C LEU A 191 -0.65 7.87 -4.23
N HIS A 192 -1.85 7.75 -3.66
CA HIS A 192 -2.23 8.43 -2.42
C HIS A 192 -1.37 8.03 -1.20
N PHE A 193 -0.69 6.89 -1.24
CA PHE A 193 0.18 6.44 -0.14
C PHE A 193 1.66 6.74 -0.34
N ILE A 194 2.10 7.30 -1.47
CA ILE A 194 3.53 7.44 -1.77
C ILE A 194 4.27 8.30 -0.73
N GLY A 195 3.56 9.24 -0.08
CA GLY A 195 4.13 10.10 0.97
C GLY A 195 4.45 9.35 2.26
N ILE A 196 3.66 8.33 2.60
CA ILE A 196 3.81 7.56 3.85
C ILE A 196 4.46 6.19 3.64
N ALA A 197 4.56 5.70 2.40
CA ALA A 197 5.17 4.41 2.14
C ALA A 197 6.70 4.46 2.42
N PRO A 198 7.24 3.59 3.30
CA PRO A 198 8.66 3.61 3.69
C PRO A 198 9.59 3.33 2.50
N GLU A 199 9.10 2.65 1.47
CA GLU A 199 9.81 2.38 0.23
C GLU A 199 10.31 3.63 -0.49
N PHE A 200 9.55 4.72 -0.42
CA PHE A 200 9.90 5.99 -1.07
C PHE A 200 10.63 6.95 -0.13
N ALA A 201 10.97 6.53 1.09
CA ALA A 201 11.75 7.35 2.02
C ALA A 201 13.07 7.90 1.41
N PRO A 202 13.83 7.13 0.60
CA PRO A 202 15.03 7.66 -0.07
C PRO A 202 14.76 8.78 -1.09
N LEU A 203 13.52 8.91 -1.60
CA LEU A 203 13.15 9.95 -2.56
C LEU A 203 12.66 11.25 -1.89
N ARG A 204 12.48 11.28 -0.57
CA ARG A 204 11.92 12.44 0.13
C ARG A 204 12.74 13.73 0.01
N SER A 205 14.03 13.61 -0.32
CA SER A 205 14.91 14.75 -0.63
C SER A 205 14.99 15.11 -2.11
N ASP A 206 14.41 14.32 -3.02
CA ASP A 206 14.39 14.59 -4.45
C ASP A 206 13.25 15.57 -4.78
N GLU A 207 13.59 16.72 -5.39
CA GLU A 207 12.63 17.78 -5.72
C GLU A 207 11.51 17.32 -6.66
N ARG A 208 11.79 16.34 -7.54
CA ARG A 208 10.79 15.80 -8.47
C ARG A 208 9.75 14.97 -7.72
N PHE A 209 10.19 14.12 -6.80
CA PHE A 209 9.30 13.35 -5.93
C PHE A 209 8.44 14.28 -5.05
N VAL A 210 9.05 15.28 -4.41
CA VAL A 210 8.32 16.30 -3.63
C VAL A 210 7.29 17.03 -4.49
N THR A 211 7.62 17.32 -5.75
CA THR A 211 6.69 17.94 -6.69
C THR A 211 5.49 17.04 -7.00
N ILE A 212 5.71 15.73 -7.20
CA ILE A 212 4.62 14.76 -7.41
C ILE A 212 3.70 14.72 -6.18
N VAL A 213 4.27 14.60 -4.97
CA VAL A 213 3.52 14.60 -3.70
C VAL A 213 2.63 15.83 -3.58
N LYS A 214 3.15 17.02 -3.90
CA LYS A 214 2.36 18.27 -3.90
C LYS A 214 1.26 18.28 -4.98
N LYS A 215 1.54 17.78 -6.18
CA LYS A 215 0.57 17.73 -7.29
C LYS A 215 -0.64 16.84 -6.98
N ILE A 216 -0.46 15.78 -6.19
CA ILE A 216 -1.56 14.92 -5.73
C ILE A 216 -2.27 15.47 -4.47
N GLY A 217 -1.93 16.70 -4.05
CA GLY A 217 -2.56 17.42 -2.95
C GLY A 217 -2.02 17.08 -1.56
N LEU A 218 -0.99 16.25 -1.44
CA LEU A 218 -0.41 15.89 -0.15
C LEU A 218 0.59 16.95 0.33
N GLU A 219 0.63 17.15 1.65
CA GLU A 219 1.57 18.05 2.33
C GLU A 219 2.86 17.29 2.70
N PRO A 220 4.01 17.53 2.04
CA PRO A 220 5.22 16.72 2.22
C PRO A 220 5.68 16.61 3.68
N ASP A 221 5.78 17.73 4.40
CA ASP A 221 6.23 17.76 5.79
C ASP A 221 5.35 16.89 6.69
N ARG A 222 4.04 16.88 6.42
CA ARG A 222 3.07 16.08 7.16
C ARG A 222 3.25 14.61 6.84
N VAL A 223 3.17 14.21 5.57
CA VAL A 223 3.18 12.77 5.20
C VAL A 223 4.54 12.11 5.45
N PHE A 224 5.65 12.85 5.36
CA PHE A 224 6.98 12.31 5.61
C PHE A 224 7.24 12.07 7.12
N SER A 225 6.66 12.89 7.99
CA SER A 225 6.85 12.78 9.44
C SER A 225 6.14 11.58 10.08
N VAL A 226 5.11 11.03 9.42
CA VAL A 226 4.28 9.93 9.94
C VAL A 226 5.08 8.64 10.19
N THR A 227 6.13 8.44 9.41
CA THR A 227 7.02 7.26 9.46
C THR A 227 8.28 7.49 10.30
N ALA A 228 8.50 8.71 10.81
CA ALA A 228 9.65 9.02 11.64
C ALA A 228 9.34 8.61 13.08
N SER A 229 9.70 7.38 13.43
CA SER A 229 9.72 6.88 14.82
C SER A 229 10.91 5.95 14.97
#